data_AF-A0A8H6K5T9-F1
#
_entry.id   AF-A0A8H6K5T9-F1
#
_cell.length_a   1.000
_cell.length_b   1.000
_cell.length_c   1.000
_cell.angle_alpha   90.00
_cell.angle_beta   90.00
_cell.angle_gamma   90.00
#
_symmetry.space_group_name_H-M   'P 1'
#
loop_
_entity.id
_entity.type
_entity.pdbx_description
1 polymer ?
#
loop_
_entity_poly.entity_id
_entity_poly.type
_entity_poly.pdbx_seq_one_letter_code
_entity_poly.pdbx_strand_id
1 'polypeptide(L)'
;MASPVQGETTMADVWQQLKVLLLSIWALTSRRMRVAGAFVLFLGVSIWLSLPTIQTLTVPKVSLEYAHSPYNHSKVALLVENRPNPILAPLMLHFISVVPPDWRFRFMGSVASVRSINESVAIREQVAAGKLDLTYIPSNMSTAGQEMISRFLTNLWLYETVLQPAEWLLVFQTDSILCANSRQNINDYLEYDWIGAPWNPGGRWGGNGGLSIRRVSAMIDILRHQKRVDGSEPEDVWLAERLAHRPGSKVANGTVSLMFSGEMHSGPGTVINKEGQNATLEAAADGELIEGIDDYREGFYEPMGYHTGGSGIWLHSGIWGTPALRKHIWDYCPEVKLTLAMDAAKYVPGNCKANWKRSLETLEDGEGVEYEDVDEEEAFSQYPFGTEVIDGQEYPKLPPNLMAW
;
A
#
# COMPACT_ATOMS: atom_id res chain seq x y z
N MET A 1 30.56 -53.41 70.92
CA MET A 1 30.24 -53.52 69.48
C MET A 1 29.71 -52.18 69.04
N ALA A 2 30.49 -51.42 68.28
CA ALA A 2 30.05 -50.16 67.68
C ALA A 2 30.10 -50.35 66.16
N SER A 3 28.95 -50.22 65.50
CA SER A 3 28.83 -50.28 64.04
C SER A 3 29.39 -48.98 63.43
N PRO A 4 30.08 -49.03 62.27
CA PRO A 4 30.56 -47.83 61.63
C PRO A 4 29.43 -47.12 60.88
N VAL A 5 29.37 -45.80 61.06
CA VAL A 5 28.48 -44.88 60.35
C VAL A 5 28.93 -44.80 58.89
N GLN A 6 28.02 -45.07 57.96
CA GLN A 6 28.22 -44.87 56.52
C GLN A 6 28.32 -43.37 56.22
N GLY A 7 29.45 -42.94 55.65
CA GLY A 7 29.66 -41.55 55.21
C GLY A 7 28.81 -41.21 53.99
N GLU A 8 28.22 -40.02 53.98
CA GLU A 8 27.42 -39.49 52.88
C GLU A 8 28.28 -39.31 51.61
N THR A 9 27.84 -39.87 50.48
CA THR A 9 28.52 -39.72 49.20
C THR A 9 28.43 -38.29 48.70
N THR A 10 29.57 -37.62 48.57
CA THR A 10 29.61 -36.24 48.09
C THR A 10 29.52 -36.20 46.56
N MET A 11 29.02 -35.10 45.99
CA MET A 11 28.97 -34.92 44.52
C MET A 11 30.36 -35.04 43.85
N ALA A 12 31.43 -34.75 44.59
CA ALA A 12 32.80 -34.92 44.12
C ALA A 12 33.17 -36.39 43.92
N ASP A 13 32.72 -37.28 44.81
CA ASP A 13 32.96 -38.73 44.70
C ASP A 13 32.20 -39.32 43.51
N VAL A 14 30.96 -38.88 43.30
CA VAL A 14 30.14 -39.26 42.14
C VAL A 14 30.82 -38.83 40.84
N TRP A 15 31.36 -37.62 40.77
CA TRP A 15 32.06 -37.12 39.60
C TRP A 15 33.34 -37.89 39.30
N GLN A 16 34.08 -38.29 40.33
CA GLN A 16 35.28 -39.12 40.18
C GLN A 16 34.94 -40.53 39.68
N GLN A 17 33.92 -41.18 40.26
CA GLN A 17 33.46 -42.48 39.80
C GLN A 17 32.99 -42.43 38.34
N LEU A 18 32.28 -41.35 37.96
CA LEU A 18 31.79 -41.15 36.60
C LEU A 18 32.94 -40.92 35.60
N LYS A 19 33.98 -40.18 35.99
CA LYS A 19 35.22 -40.05 35.19
C LYS A 19 35.93 -41.37 34.97
N VAL A 20 36.11 -42.17 36.04
CA VAL A 20 36.76 -43.47 35.95
C VAL A 20 35.97 -44.42 35.06
N LEU A 21 34.64 -44.42 35.17
CA LEU A 21 33.75 -45.19 34.31
C LEU A 21 33.92 -44.80 32.83
N LEU A 22 33.88 -43.50 32.52
CA LEU A 22 34.02 -43.00 31.16
C LEU A 22 35.39 -43.33 30.55
N LEU A 23 36.47 -43.20 31.33
CA LEU A 23 37.82 -43.56 30.90
C LEU A 23 37.98 -45.07 30.67
N SER A 24 37.34 -45.89 31.49
CA SER A 24 37.35 -47.36 31.36
C SER A 24 36.60 -47.81 30.10
N ILE A 25 35.43 -47.22 29.83
CA ILE A 25 34.67 -47.45 28.60
C ILE A 25 35.45 -46.94 27.38
N TRP A 26 36.14 -45.80 27.51
CA TRP A 26 37.00 -45.26 26.44
C TRP A 26 38.14 -46.21 26.09
N ALA A 27 38.79 -46.83 27.09
CA ALA A 27 39.86 -47.80 26.88
C ALA A 27 39.38 -49.09 26.17
N LEU A 28 38.12 -49.48 26.38
CA LEU A 28 37.50 -50.67 25.78
C LEU A 28 36.96 -50.45 24.36
N THR A 29 36.93 -49.21 23.86
CA THR A 29 36.37 -48.90 22.54
C THR A 29 37.45 -48.77 21.46
N SER A 30 37.25 -49.45 20.33
CA SER A 30 38.14 -49.33 19.17
C SER A 30 37.98 -47.99 18.45
N ARG A 31 39.00 -47.56 17.68
CA ARG A 31 38.94 -46.32 16.89
C ARG A 31 37.72 -46.25 15.97
N ARG A 32 37.29 -47.38 15.39
CA ARG A 32 36.10 -47.47 14.52
C ARG A 32 34.80 -47.24 15.30
N MET A 33 34.69 -47.78 16.51
CA MET A 33 33.53 -47.56 17.38
C MET A 33 33.42 -46.10 17.84
N ARG A 34 34.56 -45.44 18.11
CA ARG A 34 34.57 -44.01 18.48
C ARG A 34 34.13 -43.12 17.33
N VAL A 35 34.57 -43.41 16.10
CA VAL A 35 34.15 -42.66 14.90
C VAL A 35 32.67 -42.88 14.61
N ALA A 36 32.18 -44.13 14.70
CA ALA A 36 30.76 -44.42 14.53
C ALA A 36 29.90 -43.74 15.61
N GLY A 37 30.33 -43.78 16.87
CA GLY A 37 29.65 -43.08 17.97
C GLY A 37 29.63 -41.56 17.79
N ALA A 38 30.75 -40.96 17.37
CA ALA A 38 30.81 -39.54 17.07
C ALA A 38 29.89 -39.15 15.91
N PHE A 39 29.80 -40.00 14.88
CA PHE A 39 28.89 -39.79 13.74
C PHE A 39 27.42 -39.88 14.15
N VAL A 40 27.04 -40.85 14.98
CA VAL A 40 25.69 -40.98 15.52
C VAL A 40 25.33 -39.78 16.41
N LEU A 41 26.27 -39.32 17.24
CA LEU A 41 26.08 -38.17 18.10
C LEU A 41 25.95 -36.88 17.29
N PHE A 42 26.76 -36.71 16.25
CA PHE A 42 26.65 -35.61 15.30
C PHE A 42 25.31 -35.60 14.56
N LEU A 43 24.84 -36.75 14.08
CA LEU A 43 23.52 -36.89 13.45
C LEU A 43 22.40 -36.58 14.45
N GLY A 44 22.48 -37.10 15.68
CA GLY A 44 21.50 -36.84 16.73
C GLY A 44 21.41 -35.36 17.09
N VAL A 45 22.55 -34.68 17.24
CA VAL A 45 22.60 -33.23 17.50
C VAL A 45 22.10 -32.43 16.30
N SER A 46 22.45 -32.83 15.08
CA SER A 46 22.00 -32.15 13.86
C SER A 46 20.49 -32.27 13.66
N ILE A 47 19.92 -33.45 13.93
CA ILE A 47 18.47 -33.69 13.92
C ILE A 47 17.80 -32.90 15.04
N TRP A 48 18.39 -32.88 16.24
CA TRP A 48 17.84 -32.12 17.36
C TRP A 48 17.81 -30.62 17.07
N LEU A 49 18.89 -30.07 16.49
CA LEU A 49 18.98 -28.66 16.08
C LEU A 49 18.12 -28.32 14.86
N SER A 50 17.74 -29.29 14.03
CA SER A 50 16.83 -29.09 12.90
C SER A 50 15.35 -29.25 13.27
N LEU A 51 15.04 -29.69 14.49
CA LEU A 51 13.66 -29.72 14.98
C LEU A 51 13.12 -28.29 15.12
N PRO A 52 11.93 -27.98 14.56
CA PRO A 52 11.37 -26.63 14.53
C PRO A 52 11.06 -26.05 15.92
N THR A 53 11.06 -26.86 16.97
CA THR A 53 10.86 -26.44 18.37
C THR A 53 11.97 -25.54 18.90
N ILE A 54 13.22 -25.65 18.41
CA ILE A 54 14.35 -24.85 18.93
C ILE A 54 14.40 -23.44 18.31
N GLN A 55 13.74 -23.21 17.16
CA GLN A 55 13.75 -21.91 16.49
C GLN A 55 12.71 -20.91 17.02
N THR A 56 11.88 -21.30 17.99
CA THR A 56 10.89 -20.39 18.57
C THR A 56 11.43 -19.71 19.82
N LEU A 57 12.29 -18.71 19.64
CA LEU A 57 12.50 -17.72 20.69
C LEU A 57 11.16 -17.03 20.95
N THR A 58 10.59 -17.27 22.13
CA THR A 58 9.37 -16.59 22.59
C THR A 58 9.69 -15.13 22.84
N VAL A 59 9.64 -14.32 21.79
CA VAL A 59 9.69 -12.86 21.92
C VAL A 59 8.45 -12.45 22.73
N PRO A 60 8.60 -11.71 23.84
CA PRO A 60 7.45 -11.25 24.60
C PRO A 60 6.59 -10.36 23.69
N LYS A 61 5.39 -10.85 23.36
CA LYS A 61 4.36 -10.06 22.68
C LYS A 61 3.78 -9.10 23.71
N VAL A 62 4.14 -7.83 23.61
CA VAL A 62 3.46 -6.75 24.35
C VAL A 62 2.13 -6.51 23.64
N SER A 63 1.02 -6.98 24.24
CA SER A 63 -0.32 -6.60 23.82
C SER A 63 -0.72 -5.33 24.54
N LEU A 64 -0.86 -4.23 23.81
CA LEU A 64 -1.47 -3.01 24.33
C LEU A 64 -2.99 -3.19 24.27
N GLU A 65 -3.66 -3.21 25.42
CA GLU A 65 -5.11 -3.10 25.49
C GLU A 65 -5.49 -1.63 25.26
N TYR A 66 -5.91 -1.32 24.03
CA TYR A 66 -6.47 -0.02 23.71
C TYR A 66 -7.89 0.06 24.29
N ALA A 67 -8.30 1.26 24.73
CA ALA A 67 -9.70 1.54 25.05
C ALA A 67 -10.58 1.09 23.88
N HIS A 68 -11.77 0.52 24.14
CA HIS A 68 -12.65 -0.09 23.12
C HIS A 68 -12.94 0.90 21.98
N SER A 69 -12.10 0.85 20.94
CA SER A 69 -12.23 1.57 19.69
C SER A 69 -13.10 0.73 18.77
N PRO A 70 -14.07 1.32 18.05
CA PRO A 70 -14.83 0.59 17.04
C PRO A 70 -13.98 0.19 15.82
N TYR A 71 -12.72 0.66 15.75
CA TYR A 71 -11.81 0.43 14.63
C TYR A 71 -10.78 -0.66 14.93
N ASN A 72 -10.44 -1.42 13.90
CA ASN A 72 -9.43 -2.46 13.97
C ASN A 72 -8.02 -1.85 13.92
N HIS A 73 -7.27 -1.98 15.01
CA HIS A 73 -5.91 -1.45 15.13
C HIS A 73 -4.90 -2.14 14.21
N SER A 74 -5.24 -3.30 13.64
CA SER A 74 -4.39 -4.00 12.69
C SER A 74 -4.49 -3.44 11.26
N LYS A 75 -5.38 -2.48 10.98
CA LYS A 75 -5.68 -1.96 9.64
C LYS A 75 -5.57 -0.45 9.59
N VAL A 76 -4.68 0.08 8.75
CA VAL A 76 -4.45 1.51 8.62
C VAL A 76 -4.28 1.94 7.16
N ALA A 77 -4.95 3.01 6.78
CA ALA A 77 -4.75 3.70 5.53
C ALA A 77 -3.89 4.95 5.76
N LEU A 78 -2.87 5.17 4.95
CA LEU A 78 -1.84 6.18 5.11
C LEU A 78 -1.78 7.11 3.88
N LEU A 79 -1.95 8.40 4.12
CA LEU A 79 -1.66 9.47 3.16
C LEU A 79 -0.50 10.32 3.70
N VAL A 80 0.52 10.52 2.85
CA VAL A 80 1.70 11.34 3.17
C VAL A 80 1.73 12.51 2.20
N GLU A 81 1.50 13.73 2.68
CA GLU A 81 1.55 14.94 1.84
C GLU A 81 2.06 16.16 2.62
N ASN A 82 3.17 16.71 2.15
CA ASN A 82 3.86 17.83 2.79
C ASN A 82 3.29 19.19 2.38
N ARG A 83 2.63 19.27 1.22
CA ARG A 83 2.09 20.52 0.66
C ARG A 83 0.66 20.75 1.16
N PRO A 84 0.32 21.98 1.63
CA PRO A 84 -1.07 22.33 1.85
C PRO A 84 -1.79 22.33 0.50
N ASN A 85 -2.69 21.37 0.30
CA ASN A 85 -3.45 21.20 -0.93
C ASN A 85 -4.96 21.14 -0.60
N PRO A 86 -5.81 21.96 -1.24
CA PRO A 86 -7.26 21.94 -1.01
C PRO A 86 -7.92 20.57 -1.18
N ILE A 87 -7.32 19.68 -1.99
CA ILE A 87 -7.86 18.35 -2.24
C ILE A 87 -7.74 17.41 -1.03
N LEU A 88 -6.89 17.71 -0.05
CA LEU A 88 -6.58 16.77 1.03
C LEU A 88 -7.78 16.39 1.87
N ALA A 89 -8.61 17.36 2.26
CA ALA A 89 -9.80 17.11 3.04
C ALA A 89 -10.85 16.28 2.25
N PRO A 90 -11.29 16.68 1.03
CA PRO A 90 -12.25 15.88 0.28
C PRO A 90 -11.70 14.50 -0.11
N LEU A 91 -10.43 14.39 -0.49
CA LEU A 91 -9.81 13.09 -0.81
C LEU A 91 -9.79 12.16 0.41
N MET A 92 -9.34 12.65 1.56
CA MET A 92 -9.32 11.87 2.79
C MET A 92 -10.73 11.41 3.19
N LEU A 93 -11.72 12.30 3.11
CA LEU A 93 -13.12 11.98 3.43
C LEU A 93 -13.72 10.96 2.46
N HIS A 94 -13.37 11.06 1.17
CA HIS A 94 -13.75 10.08 0.17
C HIS A 94 -13.23 8.69 0.52
N PHE A 95 -11.91 8.56 0.75
CA PHE A 95 -11.34 7.28 1.16
C PHE A 95 -11.95 6.76 2.47
N ILE A 96 -12.20 7.61 3.47
CA ILE A 96 -12.88 7.21 4.72
C ILE A 96 -14.28 6.62 4.44
N SER A 97 -14.99 7.10 3.42
CA SER A 97 -16.33 6.64 3.06
C SER A 97 -16.36 5.33 2.26
N VAL A 98 -15.34 5.08 1.42
CA VAL A 98 -15.29 3.92 0.52
C VAL A 98 -14.56 2.73 1.14
N VAL A 99 -13.51 3.00 1.93
CA VAL A 99 -12.76 1.96 2.63
C VAL A 99 -13.63 1.32 3.72
N PRO A 100 -13.54 -0.01 3.96
CA PRO A 100 -14.34 -0.67 4.98
C PRO A 100 -14.26 0.02 6.35
N PRO A 101 -15.39 0.10 7.07
CA PRO A 101 -15.54 1.01 8.21
C PRO A 101 -14.64 0.68 9.42
N ASP A 102 -14.07 -0.52 9.47
CA ASP A 102 -13.14 -0.95 10.51
C ASP A 102 -11.71 -0.40 10.36
N TRP A 103 -11.33 0.13 9.20
CA TRP A 103 -9.99 0.68 8.98
C TRP A 103 -9.77 2.03 9.68
N ARG A 104 -8.58 2.27 10.22
CA ARG A 104 -8.17 3.60 10.66
C ARG A 104 -7.44 4.34 9.55
N PHE A 105 -7.37 5.66 9.68
CA PHE A 105 -6.66 6.53 8.75
C PHE A 105 -5.57 7.29 9.47
N ARG A 106 -4.48 7.55 8.76
CA ARG A 106 -3.39 8.40 9.20
C ARG A 106 -2.99 9.34 8.09
N PHE A 107 -2.97 10.61 8.41
CA PHE A 107 -2.40 11.65 7.58
C PHE A 107 -1.06 12.10 8.16
N MET A 108 0.00 12.08 7.35
CA MET A 108 1.30 12.62 7.73
C MET A 108 1.66 13.79 6.82
N GLY A 109 1.86 14.97 7.42
CA GLY A 109 2.19 16.18 6.65
C GLY A 109 3.14 17.13 7.37
N SER A 110 3.48 18.22 6.69
CA SER A 110 4.16 19.37 7.31
C SER A 110 3.21 20.09 8.27
N VAL A 111 3.73 20.98 9.12
CA VAL A 111 2.90 21.81 10.00
C VAL A 111 1.87 22.62 9.21
N ALA A 112 2.24 23.12 8.02
CA ALA A 112 1.33 23.87 7.15
C ALA A 112 0.25 22.96 6.54
N SER A 113 0.64 21.77 6.06
CA SER A 113 -0.28 20.81 5.44
C SER A 113 -1.29 20.26 6.46
N VAL A 114 -0.83 19.86 7.65
CA VAL A 114 -1.69 19.41 8.75
C VAL A 114 -2.63 20.52 9.21
N ARG A 115 -2.16 21.77 9.30
CA ARG A 115 -3.04 22.90 9.60
C ARG A 115 -4.15 23.04 8.56
N SER A 116 -3.80 22.97 7.27
CA SER A 116 -4.73 23.14 6.16
C SER A 116 -5.83 22.06 6.15
N ILE A 117 -5.48 20.76 6.26
CA ILE A 117 -6.51 19.70 6.29
C ILE A 117 -7.40 19.80 7.54
N ASN A 118 -6.85 20.25 8.68
CA ASN A 118 -7.55 20.41 9.95
C ASN A 118 -8.54 21.60 9.99
N GLU A 119 -8.53 22.49 8.99
CA GLU A 119 -9.54 23.55 8.86
C GLU A 119 -10.93 22.98 8.57
N SER A 120 -11.01 21.80 7.95
CA SER A 120 -12.27 21.12 7.68
C SER A 120 -12.92 20.59 8.97
N VAL A 121 -14.18 20.98 9.21
CA VAL A 121 -14.99 20.47 10.33
C VAL A 121 -15.13 18.95 10.22
N ALA A 122 -15.42 18.43 9.04
CA ALA A 122 -15.59 16.99 8.83
C ALA A 122 -14.32 16.20 9.16
N ILE A 123 -13.13 16.74 8.84
CA ILE A 123 -11.85 16.12 9.24
C ILE A 123 -11.72 16.09 10.76
N ARG A 124 -12.03 17.21 11.44
CA ARG A 124 -11.97 17.29 12.91
C ARG A 124 -12.92 16.31 13.58
N GLU A 125 -14.11 16.07 13.03
CA GLU A 125 -15.03 15.04 13.53
C GLU A 125 -14.44 13.63 13.38
N GLN A 126 -13.79 13.31 12.25
CA GLN A 126 -13.11 12.02 12.07
C GLN A 126 -11.93 11.84 13.05
N VAL A 127 -11.22 12.92 13.37
CA VAL A 127 -10.17 12.92 14.41
C VAL A 127 -10.77 12.71 15.80
N ALA A 128 -11.85 13.44 16.14
CA ALA A 128 -12.54 13.31 17.42
C ALA A 128 -13.14 11.91 17.62
N ALA A 129 -13.60 11.28 16.53
CA ALA A 129 -14.09 9.90 16.53
C ALA A 129 -12.96 8.85 16.69
N GLY A 130 -11.69 9.24 16.52
CA GLY A 130 -10.54 8.33 16.51
C GLY A 130 -10.34 7.57 15.20
N LYS A 131 -11.11 7.90 14.15
CA LYS A 131 -11.01 7.31 12.81
C LYS A 131 -9.75 7.77 12.09
N LEU A 132 -9.38 9.05 12.25
CA LEU A 132 -8.27 9.70 11.56
C LEU A 132 -7.25 10.25 12.56
N ASP A 133 -5.98 9.91 12.38
CA ASP A 133 -4.87 10.54 13.11
C ASP A 133 -4.16 11.55 12.20
N LEU A 134 -4.04 12.80 12.65
CA LEU A 134 -3.20 13.81 12.01
C LEU A 134 -1.84 13.84 12.71
N THR A 135 -0.78 13.46 12.01
CA THR A 135 0.58 13.46 12.54
C THR A 135 1.54 14.20 11.62
N TYR A 136 2.72 14.51 12.14
CA TYR A 136 3.72 15.29 11.43
C TYR A 136 4.79 14.39 10.81
N ILE A 137 5.25 14.77 9.63
CA ILE A 137 6.50 14.23 9.08
C ILE A 137 7.66 14.79 9.93
N PRO A 138 8.58 13.94 10.43
CA PRO A 138 9.72 14.42 11.21
C PRO A 138 10.53 15.50 10.48
N SER A 139 10.99 16.52 11.21
CA SER A 139 11.69 17.68 10.61
C SER A 139 13.01 17.33 9.92
N ASN A 140 13.58 16.16 10.20
CA ASN A 140 14.78 15.63 9.55
C ASN A 140 14.48 14.79 8.29
N MET A 141 13.21 14.69 7.87
CA MET A 141 12.79 13.98 6.67
C MET A 141 12.07 14.93 5.72
N SER A 142 12.18 14.65 4.42
CA SER A 142 11.41 15.33 3.38
C SER A 142 10.65 14.27 2.57
N THR A 143 9.56 14.70 1.96
CA THR A 143 8.80 13.91 0.97
C THR A 143 8.63 14.68 -0.33
N ALA A 144 9.43 15.72 -0.54
CA ALA A 144 9.42 16.51 -1.76
C ALA A 144 10.10 15.74 -2.90
N GLY A 145 9.30 15.29 -3.87
CA GLY A 145 9.78 14.57 -5.05
C GLY A 145 9.93 13.06 -4.83
N GLN A 146 10.12 12.34 -5.94
CA GLN A 146 10.09 10.88 -6.02
C GLN A 146 11.15 10.19 -5.14
N GLU A 147 12.38 10.71 -5.11
CA GLU A 147 13.43 10.11 -4.29
C GLU A 147 13.16 10.30 -2.79
N MET A 148 12.69 11.49 -2.38
CA MET A 148 12.45 11.75 -0.96
C MET A 148 11.27 10.95 -0.42
N ILE A 149 10.19 10.81 -1.19
CA ILE A 149 9.10 9.89 -0.80
C ILE A 149 9.60 8.45 -0.76
N SER A 150 10.49 8.04 -1.68
CA SER A 150 11.05 6.68 -1.68
C SER A 150 11.87 6.42 -0.42
N ARG A 151 12.70 7.39 0.03
CA ARG A 151 13.45 7.30 1.29
C ARG A 151 12.55 7.26 2.52
N PHE A 152 11.44 7.99 2.50
CA PHE A 152 10.46 7.98 3.58
C PHE A 152 9.77 6.61 3.70
N LEU A 153 9.32 6.06 2.57
CA LEU A 153 8.58 4.80 2.51
C LEU A 153 9.47 3.55 2.61
N THR A 154 10.79 3.67 2.52
CA THR A 154 11.76 2.63 2.91
C THR A 154 12.37 2.84 4.30
N ASN A 155 11.81 3.72 5.13
CA ASN A 155 12.30 3.92 6.48
C ASN A 155 11.70 2.90 7.47
N LEU A 156 12.54 2.10 8.13
CA LEU A 156 12.11 1.11 9.13
C LEU A 156 11.28 1.73 10.27
N TRP A 157 11.61 2.95 10.71
CA TRP A 157 10.86 3.66 11.77
C TRP A 157 9.37 3.82 11.44
N LEU A 158 9.03 4.04 10.17
CA LEU A 158 7.64 4.17 9.74
C LEU A 158 6.85 2.89 10.10
N TYR A 159 7.38 1.72 9.76
CA TYR A 159 6.68 0.46 9.95
C TYR A 159 6.79 -0.08 11.39
N GLU A 160 7.97 0.03 12.00
CA GLU A 160 8.26 -0.56 13.31
C GLU A 160 7.81 0.33 14.49
N THR A 161 7.70 1.65 14.28
CA THR A 161 7.31 2.59 15.35
C THR A 161 5.97 3.26 15.06
N VAL A 162 5.80 3.87 13.88
CA VAL A 162 4.61 4.70 13.61
C VAL A 162 3.37 3.86 13.31
N LEU A 163 3.54 2.79 12.53
CA LEU A 163 2.42 1.98 12.06
C LEU A 163 2.06 0.83 13.00
N GLN A 164 2.85 0.52 14.03
CA GLN A 164 2.45 -0.50 15.00
C GLN A 164 1.12 -0.13 15.72
N PRO A 165 0.22 -1.11 15.97
CA PRO A 165 0.32 -2.55 15.72
C PRO A 165 -0.33 -2.98 14.39
N ALA A 166 -0.39 -2.09 13.38
CA ALA A 166 -1.00 -2.41 12.09
C ALA A 166 -0.27 -3.58 11.41
N GLU A 167 -1.05 -4.46 10.81
CA GLU A 167 -0.57 -5.55 9.95
C GLU A 167 -0.83 -5.22 8.48
N TRP A 168 -1.95 -4.57 8.19
CA TRP A 168 -2.35 -4.17 6.84
C TRP A 168 -2.27 -2.66 6.68
N LEU A 169 -1.50 -2.24 5.69
CA LEU A 169 -1.31 -0.85 5.30
C LEU A 169 -1.89 -0.62 3.91
N LEU A 170 -2.86 0.30 3.79
CA LEU A 170 -3.22 0.90 2.51
C LEU A 170 -2.42 2.20 2.36
N VAL A 171 -1.57 2.29 1.34
CA VAL A 171 -0.94 3.55 0.95
C VAL A 171 -1.73 4.14 -0.22
N PHE A 172 -2.07 5.42 -0.11
CA PHE A 172 -2.66 6.18 -1.20
C PHE A 172 -2.03 7.58 -1.26
N GLN A 173 -1.97 8.14 -2.46
CA GLN A 173 -1.37 9.43 -2.77
C GLN A 173 -2.45 10.41 -3.23
N THR A 174 -2.10 11.68 -3.40
CA THR A 174 -3.06 12.72 -3.83
C THR A 174 -3.61 12.48 -5.23
N ASP A 175 -2.95 11.63 -6.00
CA ASP A 175 -3.27 11.24 -7.36
C ASP A 175 -3.78 9.80 -7.49
N SER A 176 -4.32 9.22 -6.41
CA SER A 176 -5.08 7.98 -6.45
C SER A 176 -6.48 8.08 -5.85
N ILE A 177 -7.38 7.22 -6.32
CA ILE A 177 -8.78 7.16 -5.91
C ILE A 177 -9.26 5.71 -5.81
N LEU A 178 -10.22 5.44 -4.92
CA LEU A 178 -11.02 4.21 -4.94
C LEU A 178 -12.41 4.53 -5.51
N CYS A 179 -12.98 3.64 -6.30
CA CYS A 179 -14.25 3.87 -6.97
C CYS A 179 -15.41 3.35 -6.12
N ALA A 180 -16.37 4.21 -5.75
CA ALA A 180 -17.48 3.80 -4.89
C ALA A 180 -18.42 2.76 -5.55
N ASN A 181 -18.49 2.75 -6.89
CA ASN A 181 -19.26 1.74 -7.65
C ASN A 181 -18.49 0.43 -7.89
N SER A 182 -17.27 0.29 -7.36
CA SER A 182 -16.54 -0.97 -7.40
C SER A 182 -17.29 -2.04 -6.62
N ARG A 183 -17.42 -3.23 -7.23
CA ARG A 183 -17.95 -4.44 -6.56
C ARG A 183 -16.93 -5.09 -5.62
N GLN A 184 -15.68 -4.66 -5.72
CA GLN A 184 -14.56 -5.13 -4.91
C GLN A 184 -14.23 -4.08 -3.86
N ASN A 185 -13.72 -4.55 -2.73
CA ASN A 185 -13.24 -3.69 -1.66
C ASN A 185 -11.81 -4.10 -1.24
N ILE A 186 -11.12 -3.22 -0.52
CA ILE A 186 -9.71 -3.47 -0.19
C ILE A 186 -9.48 -4.71 0.71
N ASN A 187 -10.51 -5.20 1.44
CA ASN A 187 -10.36 -6.41 2.25
C ASN A 187 -10.15 -7.66 1.38
N ASP A 188 -10.59 -7.63 0.12
CA ASP A 188 -10.46 -8.73 -0.84
C ASP A 188 -8.98 -9.00 -1.21
N TYR A 189 -8.09 -8.06 -0.89
CA TYR A 189 -6.67 -8.07 -1.24
C TYR A 189 -5.72 -8.26 -0.04
N LEU A 190 -6.24 -8.47 1.18
CA LEU A 190 -5.42 -8.52 2.40
C LEU A 190 -4.57 -9.79 2.56
N GLU A 191 -4.75 -10.76 1.68
CA GLU A 191 -3.87 -11.92 1.60
C GLU A 191 -2.50 -11.62 0.99
N TYR A 192 -2.37 -10.52 0.25
CA TYR A 192 -1.12 -10.12 -0.39
C TYR A 192 -0.25 -9.28 0.54
N ASP A 193 1.06 -9.52 0.47
CA ASP A 193 2.09 -8.70 1.09
C ASP A 193 2.36 -7.41 0.31
N TRP A 194 2.10 -7.46 -1.00
CA TRP A 194 2.15 -6.33 -1.92
C TRP A 194 1.16 -6.48 -3.06
N ILE A 195 0.46 -5.39 -3.35
CA ILE A 195 -0.30 -5.18 -4.57
C ILE A 195 -0.35 -3.68 -4.89
N GLY A 196 -0.24 -3.34 -6.16
CA GLY A 196 -0.31 -1.97 -6.70
C GLY A 196 -0.68 -2.01 -8.18
N ALA A 197 -0.81 -0.87 -8.85
CA ALA A 197 -1.14 -0.85 -10.28
C ALA A 197 -0.03 -1.50 -11.13
N PRO A 198 -0.30 -2.49 -11.99
CA PRO A 198 0.76 -3.31 -12.57
C PRO A 198 1.58 -2.55 -13.61
N TRP A 199 2.92 -2.61 -13.52
CA TRP A 199 3.80 -2.14 -14.60
C TRP A 199 3.76 -3.06 -15.84
N ASN A 200 3.49 -4.34 -15.63
CA ASN A 200 3.35 -5.35 -16.68
C ASN A 200 2.18 -6.30 -16.35
N PRO A 201 1.13 -6.39 -17.19
CA PRO A 201 -0.01 -7.29 -16.99
C PRO A 201 0.37 -8.77 -16.92
N GLY A 202 1.46 -9.18 -17.58
CA GLY A 202 2.01 -10.53 -17.52
C GLY A 202 3.04 -10.73 -16.40
N GLY A 203 3.28 -9.71 -15.58
CA GLY A 203 4.23 -9.76 -14.46
C GLY A 203 3.80 -10.75 -13.38
N ARG A 204 4.76 -11.47 -12.81
CA ARG A 204 4.48 -12.36 -11.66
C ARG A 204 4.32 -11.61 -10.34
N TRP A 205 4.80 -10.37 -10.30
CA TRP A 205 4.83 -9.48 -9.15
C TRP A 205 5.01 -8.04 -9.65
N GLY A 206 4.90 -7.08 -8.73
CA GLY A 206 5.18 -5.67 -8.99
C GLY A 206 3.94 -4.79 -8.92
N GLY A 207 4.14 -3.52 -9.23
CA GLY A 207 3.09 -2.53 -9.35
C GLY A 207 3.38 -1.26 -8.55
N ASN A 208 2.84 -0.16 -9.04
CA ASN A 208 3.03 1.20 -8.53
C ASN A 208 2.61 1.33 -7.07
N GLY A 209 3.41 2.04 -6.27
CA GLY A 209 3.19 2.23 -4.84
C GLY A 209 2.14 3.28 -4.45
N GLY A 210 1.70 4.13 -5.37
CA GLY A 210 0.83 5.29 -5.13
C GLY A 210 -0.63 4.98 -4.83
N LEU A 211 -1.08 3.77 -5.17
CA LEU A 211 -2.22 3.10 -4.56
C LEU A 211 -1.78 1.66 -4.33
N SER A 212 -1.59 1.26 -3.07
CA SER A 212 -1.05 -0.07 -2.77
C SER A 212 -1.46 -0.63 -1.42
N ILE A 213 -1.59 -1.95 -1.33
CA ILE A 213 -1.66 -2.67 -0.04
C ILE A 213 -0.28 -3.25 0.27
N ARG A 214 0.15 -3.08 1.51
CA ARG A 214 1.45 -3.53 2.02
C ARG A 214 1.26 -4.26 3.35
N ARG A 215 1.87 -5.43 3.51
CA ARG A 215 1.91 -6.13 4.82
C ARG A 215 3.03 -5.57 5.69
N VAL A 216 2.67 -4.94 6.80
CA VAL A 216 3.61 -4.22 7.69
C VAL A 216 4.66 -5.17 8.25
N SER A 217 4.28 -6.37 8.69
CA SER A 217 5.24 -7.37 9.20
C SER A 217 6.28 -7.79 8.14
N ALA A 218 5.87 -7.92 6.88
CA ALA A 218 6.77 -8.24 5.77
C ALA A 218 7.70 -7.05 5.42
N MET A 219 7.21 -5.82 5.49
CA MET A 219 8.01 -4.60 5.33
C MET A 219 9.10 -4.50 6.41
N ILE A 220 8.74 -4.73 7.68
CA ILE A 220 9.70 -4.70 8.80
C ILE A 220 10.79 -5.75 8.59
N ASP A 221 10.42 -6.96 8.19
CA ASP A 221 11.37 -8.05 7.95
C ASP A 221 12.39 -7.70 6.84
N ILE A 222 11.93 -7.13 5.72
CA ILE A 222 12.83 -6.67 4.66
C ILE A 222 13.75 -5.55 5.16
N LEU A 223 13.18 -4.51 5.78
CA LEU A 223 13.91 -3.30 6.15
C LEU A 223 14.88 -3.49 7.33
N ARG A 224 14.73 -4.56 8.12
CA ARG A 224 15.72 -4.95 9.14
C ARG A 224 16.97 -5.60 8.54
N HIS A 225 16.84 -6.29 7.41
CA HIS A 225 17.94 -7.05 6.79
C HIS A 225 18.54 -6.38 5.57
N GLN A 226 17.80 -5.47 4.93
CA GLN A 226 18.17 -4.81 3.70
C GLN A 226 17.88 -3.32 3.76
N LYS A 227 18.69 -2.53 3.08
CA LYS A 227 18.55 -1.08 2.99
C LYS A 227 18.55 -0.65 1.53
N ARG A 228 17.58 0.17 1.13
CA ARG A 228 17.57 0.81 -0.18
C ARG A 228 18.73 1.81 -0.28
N VAL A 229 19.40 1.84 -1.43
CA VAL A 229 20.44 2.81 -1.70
C VAL A 229 19.78 4.14 -2.09
N ASP A 230 20.20 5.24 -1.49
CA ASP A 230 19.66 6.56 -1.83
C ASP A 230 19.94 6.88 -3.31
N GLY A 231 18.93 7.40 -4.02
CA GLY A 231 19.00 7.70 -5.46
C GLY A 231 18.95 6.48 -6.38
N SER A 232 18.68 5.29 -5.85
CA SER A 232 18.48 4.08 -6.66
C SER A 232 17.05 3.99 -7.21
N GLU A 233 16.61 2.79 -7.62
CA GLU A 233 15.24 2.52 -8.04
C GLU A 233 14.18 3.03 -7.02
N PRO A 234 12.98 3.43 -7.47
CA PRO A 234 11.89 3.87 -6.60
C PRO A 234 11.49 2.83 -5.55
N GLU A 235 10.83 3.25 -4.46
CA GLU A 235 10.57 2.34 -3.34
C GLU A 235 9.66 1.17 -3.70
N ASP A 236 8.70 1.40 -4.59
CA ASP A 236 7.73 0.41 -5.00
C ASP A 236 8.41 -0.70 -5.79
N VAL A 237 9.28 -0.36 -6.73
CA VAL A 237 10.16 -1.30 -7.43
C VAL A 237 11.02 -2.06 -6.43
N TRP A 238 11.69 -1.33 -5.53
CA TRP A 238 12.61 -1.91 -4.56
C TRP A 238 11.92 -2.90 -3.61
N LEU A 239 10.77 -2.52 -3.03
CA LEU A 239 10.02 -3.32 -2.06
C LEU A 239 9.31 -4.49 -2.72
N ALA A 240 8.64 -4.27 -3.86
CA ALA A 240 7.91 -5.32 -4.56
C ALA A 240 8.86 -6.45 -5.01
N GLU A 241 10.04 -6.10 -5.54
CA GLU A 241 11.05 -7.10 -5.91
C GLU A 241 11.53 -7.92 -4.71
N ARG A 242 11.79 -7.28 -3.57
CA ARG A 242 12.29 -7.96 -2.37
C ARG A 242 11.24 -8.85 -1.74
N LEU A 243 9.98 -8.43 -1.74
CA LEU A 243 8.88 -9.30 -1.35
C LEU A 243 8.72 -10.48 -2.29
N ALA A 244 8.83 -10.28 -3.61
CA ALA A 244 8.70 -11.36 -4.57
C ALA A 244 9.74 -12.49 -4.37
N HIS A 245 10.94 -12.15 -3.87
CA HIS A 245 11.99 -13.11 -3.56
C HIS A 245 12.02 -13.57 -2.09
N ARG A 246 11.15 -13.01 -1.24
CA ARG A 246 11.09 -13.35 0.19
C ARG A 246 10.36 -14.68 0.40
N PRO A 247 10.95 -15.65 1.12
CA PRO A 247 10.29 -16.93 1.40
C PRO A 247 8.93 -16.76 2.09
N GLY A 248 7.91 -17.42 1.56
CA GLY A 248 6.54 -17.38 2.10
C GLY A 248 5.78 -16.09 1.84
N SER A 249 6.35 -15.13 1.12
CA SER A 249 5.64 -13.91 0.73
C SER A 249 4.66 -14.19 -0.40
N LYS A 250 3.48 -13.57 -0.33
CA LYS A 250 2.45 -13.63 -1.38
C LYS A 250 2.33 -12.25 -2.02
N VAL A 251 2.80 -12.11 -3.26
CA VAL A 251 2.69 -10.85 -4.03
C VAL A 251 1.69 -11.04 -5.17
N ALA A 252 0.91 -10.00 -5.47
CA ALA A 252 -0.07 -10.06 -6.54
C ALA A 252 0.62 -10.10 -7.91
N ASN A 253 0.09 -10.93 -8.83
CA ASN A 253 0.51 -10.92 -10.22
C ASN A 253 -0.19 -9.79 -10.98
N GLY A 254 0.21 -9.58 -12.25
CA GLY A 254 -0.34 -8.51 -13.07
C GLY A 254 -1.85 -8.62 -13.30
N THR A 255 -2.39 -9.83 -13.46
CA THR A 255 -3.83 -10.06 -13.66
C THR A 255 -4.66 -9.64 -12.45
N VAL A 256 -4.22 -9.98 -11.23
CA VAL A 256 -4.90 -9.55 -10.00
C VAL A 256 -4.72 -8.05 -9.79
N SER A 257 -3.52 -7.54 -10.06
CA SER A 257 -3.19 -6.12 -9.92
C SER A 257 -4.00 -5.22 -10.85
N LEU A 258 -4.36 -5.70 -12.04
CA LEU A 258 -5.29 -5.02 -12.96
C LEU A 258 -6.67 -4.84 -12.32
N MET A 259 -7.15 -5.77 -11.50
CA MET A 259 -8.45 -5.60 -10.83
C MET A 259 -8.38 -4.65 -9.63
N PHE A 260 -7.18 -4.44 -9.09
CA PHE A 260 -6.93 -3.58 -7.94
C PHE A 260 -6.81 -2.10 -8.30
N SER A 261 -5.95 -1.76 -9.27
CA SER A 261 -5.74 -0.36 -9.65
C SER A 261 -5.42 -0.20 -11.14
N GLY A 262 -6.17 0.66 -11.82
CA GLY A 262 -5.87 1.10 -13.18
C GLY A 262 -4.85 2.24 -13.19
N GLU A 263 -3.87 2.17 -14.08
CA GLU A 263 -2.88 3.24 -14.31
C GLU A 263 -2.40 3.21 -15.77
N MET A 264 -1.55 2.24 -16.11
CA MET A 264 -0.92 2.13 -17.44
C MET A 264 -1.67 1.18 -18.38
N HIS A 265 -2.22 0.11 -17.83
CA HIS A 265 -2.81 -0.97 -18.61
C HIS A 265 -4.29 -1.14 -18.28
N SER A 266 -5.09 -1.37 -19.32
CA SER A 266 -6.47 -1.80 -19.14
C SER A 266 -6.53 -3.28 -18.77
N GLY A 267 -7.49 -3.63 -17.91
CA GLY A 267 -7.83 -5.01 -17.59
C GLY A 267 -8.94 -5.58 -18.47
N PRO A 268 -9.46 -6.77 -18.13
CA PRO A 268 -10.59 -7.37 -18.82
C PRO A 268 -11.83 -6.47 -18.70
N GLY A 269 -12.62 -6.42 -19.77
CA GLY A 269 -13.91 -5.73 -19.77
C GLY A 269 -14.93 -6.46 -18.91
N THR A 270 -15.77 -5.70 -18.22
CA THR A 270 -16.88 -6.20 -17.42
C THR A 270 -17.85 -6.99 -18.30
N VAL A 271 -18.32 -8.11 -17.78
CA VAL A 271 -19.28 -9.00 -18.45
C VAL A 271 -20.58 -8.99 -17.66
N ILE A 272 -21.69 -8.69 -18.34
CA ILE A 272 -23.03 -8.73 -17.79
C ILE A 272 -23.72 -10.06 -18.12
N ASN A 273 -24.61 -10.49 -17.23
CA ASN A 273 -25.40 -11.70 -17.43
C ASN A 273 -26.55 -11.42 -18.42
N LYS A 274 -26.48 -12.05 -19.61
CA LYS A 274 -27.43 -11.88 -20.72
C LYS A 274 -28.40 -13.05 -20.91
N GLU A 275 -28.24 -14.15 -20.18
CA GLU A 275 -29.03 -15.38 -20.41
C GLU A 275 -29.59 -15.98 -19.11
N GLY A 276 -30.92 -16.10 -19.00
CA GLY A 276 -31.60 -16.96 -18.02
C GLY A 276 -32.79 -16.32 -17.28
N GLN A 277 -33.53 -17.14 -16.52
CA GLN A 277 -34.61 -16.70 -15.60
C GLN A 277 -34.12 -15.80 -14.45
N ASN A 278 -32.82 -15.48 -14.40
CA ASN A 278 -32.14 -14.65 -13.39
C ASN A 278 -31.66 -13.30 -13.96
N ALA A 279 -32.12 -12.87 -15.14
CA ALA A 279 -32.09 -11.46 -15.54
C ALA A 279 -33.20 -10.69 -14.79
N THR A 280 -33.23 -10.80 -13.46
CA THR A 280 -34.29 -10.30 -12.60
C THR A 280 -33.72 -9.34 -11.55
N LEU A 281 -34.59 -8.50 -10.99
CA LEU A 281 -34.20 -7.54 -9.94
C LEU A 281 -33.62 -8.24 -8.70
N GLU A 282 -33.96 -9.50 -8.46
CA GLU A 282 -33.39 -10.29 -7.37
C GLU A 282 -31.90 -10.61 -7.60
N ALA A 283 -31.49 -10.97 -8.81
CA ALA A 283 -30.07 -11.20 -9.12
C ALA A 283 -29.25 -9.91 -9.02
N ALA A 284 -29.83 -8.77 -9.41
CA ALA A 284 -29.22 -7.46 -9.18
C ALA A 284 -29.09 -7.13 -7.69
N ALA A 285 -30.08 -7.53 -6.86
CA ALA A 285 -30.01 -7.35 -5.40
C ALA A 285 -28.93 -8.23 -4.75
N ASP A 286 -28.64 -9.40 -5.33
CA ASP A 286 -27.51 -10.28 -4.96
C ASP A 286 -26.17 -9.78 -5.53
N GLY A 287 -26.20 -8.65 -6.24
CA GLY A 287 -25.02 -7.94 -6.75
C GLY A 287 -24.53 -8.44 -8.10
N GLU A 288 -25.29 -9.26 -8.84
CA GLU A 288 -24.98 -9.62 -10.22
C GLU A 288 -25.20 -8.44 -11.18
N LEU A 289 -24.44 -8.39 -12.27
CA LEU A 289 -24.64 -7.41 -13.33
C LEU A 289 -25.62 -7.95 -14.36
N ILE A 290 -26.70 -7.21 -14.62
CA ILE A 290 -27.79 -7.69 -15.47
C ILE A 290 -28.07 -6.76 -16.65
N GLU A 291 -28.58 -7.34 -17.73
CA GLU A 291 -29.03 -6.59 -18.90
C GLU A 291 -30.17 -5.60 -18.53
N GLY A 292 -30.14 -4.41 -19.13
CA GLY A 292 -31.11 -3.33 -18.92
C GLY A 292 -30.79 -2.39 -17.76
N ILE A 293 -29.91 -2.78 -16.83
CA ILE A 293 -29.42 -1.92 -15.74
C ILE A 293 -27.92 -1.63 -15.91
N ASP A 294 -27.13 -2.67 -16.14
CA ASP A 294 -25.67 -2.59 -16.18
C ASP A 294 -25.10 -2.55 -17.60
N ASP A 295 -25.94 -2.31 -18.62
CA ASP A 295 -25.54 -2.30 -20.04
C ASP A 295 -24.37 -1.34 -20.32
N TYR A 296 -24.29 -0.23 -19.57
CA TYR A 296 -23.22 0.76 -19.68
C TYR A 296 -21.84 0.26 -19.20
N ARG A 297 -21.80 -0.90 -18.54
CA ARG A 297 -20.59 -1.54 -18.00
C ARG A 297 -20.00 -2.57 -18.94
N GLU A 298 -20.82 -3.18 -19.79
CA GLU A 298 -20.41 -4.27 -20.68
C GLU A 298 -19.20 -3.88 -21.54
N GLY A 299 -18.14 -4.69 -21.48
CA GLY A 299 -16.92 -4.51 -22.26
C GLY A 299 -15.96 -3.43 -21.75
N PHE A 300 -16.32 -2.67 -20.70
CA PHE A 300 -15.45 -1.65 -20.13
C PHE A 300 -14.66 -2.16 -18.92
N TYR A 301 -13.47 -1.60 -18.74
CA TYR A 301 -12.57 -1.98 -17.65
C TYR A 301 -12.91 -1.22 -16.36
N GLU A 302 -13.15 -1.98 -15.28
CA GLU A 302 -13.61 -1.47 -13.98
C GLU A 302 -12.72 -1.97 -12.82
N PRO A 303 -11.54 -1.35 -12.59
CA PRO A 303 -10.70 -1.64 -11.43
C PRO A 303 -11.29 -1.06 -10.14
N MET A 304 -10.89 -1.61 -8.99
CA MET A 304 -11.31 -1.10 -7.68
C MET A 304 -10.93 0.38 -7.46
N GLY A 305 -9.81 0.83 -8.03
CA GLY A 305 -9.37 2.21 -7.99
C GLY A 305 -8.50 2.61 -9.17
N TYR A 306 -8.06 3.86 -9.18
CA TYR A 306 -7.12 4.38 -10.17
C TYR A 306 -5.95 5.07 -9.47
N HIS A 307 -4.78 4.96 -10.09
CA HIS A 307 -3.64 5.83 -9.84
C HIS A 307 -3.40 6.64 -11.12
N THR A 308 -3.65 7.95 -11.06
CA THR A 308 -3.57 8.86 -12.21
C THR A 308 -2.27 9.64 -12.14
N GLY A 309 -1.21 9.13 -12.77
CA GLY A 309 0.15 9.67 -12.65
C GLY A 309 0.23 11.20 -12.74
N GLY A 310 0.86 11.81 -11.75
CA GLY A 310 1.08 13.26 -11.71
C GLY A 310 -0.21 14.07 -11.57
N SER A 311 -1.22 13.52 -10.88
CA SER A 311 -2.56 14.11 -10.79
C SER A 311 -3.23 14.30 -12.15
N GLY A 312 -3.13 13.29 -13.02
CA GLY A 312 -3.76 13.29 -14.35
C GLY A 312 -2.96 14.03 -15.43
N ILE A 313 -1.70 14.37 -15.19
CA ILE A 313 -0.77 14.82 -16.24
C ILE A 313 -0.39 13.65 -17.14
N TRP A 314 -0.24 12.45 -16.58
CA TRP A 314 0.15 11.24 -17.28
C TRP A 314 -1.01 10.26 -17.29
N LEU A 315 -1.80 10.29 -18.37
CA LEU A 315 -2.95 9.40 -18.57
C LEU A 315 -2.68 8.48 -19.76
N HIS A 316 -2.74 7.17 -19.53
CA HIS A 316 -2.44 6.18 -20.56
C HIS A 316 -3.61 5.92 -21.50
N SER A 317 -3.33 5.84 -22.80
CA SER A 317 -4.34 5.70 -23.85
C SER A 317 -5.18 4.42 -23.73
N GLY A 318 -4.62 3.35 -23.16
CA GLY A 318 -5.36 2.10 -22.93
C GLY A 318 -6.55 2.25 -21.96
N ILE A 319 -6.52 3.23 -21.06
CA ILE A 319 -7.59 3.51 -20.10
C ILE A 319 -8.36 4.78 -20.50
N TRP A 320 -7.67 5.79 -21.05
CA TRP A 320 -8.22 7.14 -21.22
C TRP A 320 -8.39 7.58 -22.69
N GLY A 321 -7.94 6.77 -23.64
CA GLY A 321 -7.66 7.22 -25.01
C GLY A 321 -8.87 7.61 -25.85
N THR A 322 -10.05 7.07 -25.56
CA THR A 322 -11.27 7.37 -26.33
C THR A 322 -12.33 8.08 -25.48
N PRO A 323 -13.17 8.95 -26.08
CA PRO A 323 -14.30 9.56 -25.38
C PRO A 323 -15.22 8.54 -24.69
N ALA A 324 -15.43 7.38 -25.31
CA ALA A 324 -16.25 6.31 -24.73
C ALA A 324 -15.64 5.73 -23.45
N LEU A 325 -14.32 5.49 -23.42
CA LEU A 325 -13.62 5.03 -22.22
C LEU A 325 -13.73 6.06 -21.09
N ARG A 326 -13.50 7.34 -21.39
CA ARG A 326 -13.62 8.40 -20.39
C ARG A 326 -15.04 8.57 -19.89
N LYS A 327 -16.03 8.51 -20.79
CA LYS A 327 -17.45 8.54 -20.43
C LYS A 327 -17.77 7.45 -19.41
N HIS A 328 -17.38 6.22 -19.73
CA HIS A 328 -17.56 5.11 -18.82
C HIS A 328 -16.88 5.37 -17.47
N ILE A 329 -15.63 5.85 -17.44
CA ILE A 329 -14.92 6.15 -16.19
C ILE A 329 -15.64 7.24 -15.38
N TRP A 330 -16.18 8.29 -16.01
CA TRP A 330 -16.92 9.33 -15.28
C TRP A 330 -18.24 8.84 -14.70
N ASP A 331 -18.86 7.82 -15.30
CA ASP A 331 -20.07 7.18 -14.80
C ASP A 331 -19.75 6.14 -13.71
N TYR A 332 -18.71 5.33 -13.94
CA TYR A 332 -18.26 4.27 -13.04
C TYR A 332 -17.54 4.81 -11.80
N CYS A 333 -16.60 5.73 -11.97
CA CYS A 333 -15.73 6.26 -10.91
C CYS A 333 -15.71 7.79 -10.98
N PRO A 334 -16.85 8.47 -10.74
CA PRO A 334 -16.94 9.93 -10.84
C PRO A 334 -15.92 10.65 -9.95
N GLU A 335 -15.45 10.01 -8.88
CA GLU A 335 -14.54 10.58 -7.89
C GLU A 335 -13.11 10.69 -8.40
N VAL A 336 -12.74 10.01 -9.49
CA VAL A 336 -11.44 10.17 -10.16
C VAL A 336 -11.19 11.62 -10.58
N LYS A 337 -12.26 12.39 -10.75
CA LYS A 337 -12.22 13.84 -10.96
C LYS A 337 -11.44 14.60 -9.87
N LEU A 338 -11.38 14.07 -8.64
CA LEU A 338 -10.59 14.66 -7.56
C LEU A 338 -9.08 14.53 -7.78
N THR A 339 -8.64 13.54 -8.56
CA THR A 339 -7.21 13.26 -8.80
C THR A 339 -6.71 13.83 -10.10
N LEU A 340 -7.61 14.36 -10.95
CA LEU A 340 -7.25 15.03 -12.19
C LEU A 340 -6.93 16.50 -11.94
N ALA A 341 -6.05 17.09 -12.76
CA ALA A 341 -5.74 18.51 -12.76
C ALA A 341 -6.94 19.34 -13.27
N MET A 342 -7.98 19.45 -12.44
CA MET A 342 -9.18 20.23 -12.69
C MET A 342 -9.27 21.42 -11.72
N ASP A 343 -9.81 22.54 -12.19
CA ASP A 343 -10.09 23.68 -11.32
C ASP A 343 -11.30 23.39 -10.40
N ALA A 344 -11.01 23.05 -9.14
CA ALA A 344 -12.01 22.77 -8.12
C ALA A 344 -12.79 24.03 -7.66
N ALA A 345 -12.30 25.24 -7.95
CA ALA A 345 -12.92 26.48 -7.49
C ALA A 345 -14.35 26.67 -8.02
N LYS A 346 -14.66 26.10 -9.20
CA LYS A 346 -15.99 26.14 -9.82
C LYS A 346 -17.05 25.30 -9.11
N TYR A 347 -16.64 24.27 -8.36
CA TYR A 347 -17.55 23.27 -7.78
C TYR A 347 -17.78 23.45 -6.27
N VAL A 348 -17.08 24.41 -5.62
CA VAL A 348 -17.27 24.75 -4.21
C VAL A 348 -18.20 25.97 -4.10
N PRO A 349 -19.40 25.84 -3.52
CA PRO A 349 -20.35 26.96 -3.43
C PRO A 349 -19.82 28.09 -2.53
N GLY A 350 -19.79 29.32 -3.06
CA GLY A 350 -19.38 30.54 -2.36
C GLY A 350 -18.66 31.55 -3.26
N ASN A 351 -18.49 32.80 -2.80
CA ASN A 351 -17.63 33.79 -3.46
C ASN A 351 -16.17 33.56 -3.04
N CYS A 352 -15.62 32.39 -3.40
CA CYS A 352 -14.20 32.08 -3.22
C CYS A 352 -13.39 33.10 -4.04
N LYS A 353 -12.89 34.15 -3.37
CA LYS A 353 -12.21 35.29 -3.98
C LYS A 353 -11.06 34.79 -4.87
N ALA A 354 -10.86 35.49 -6.00
CA ALA A 354 -9.83 35.31 -7.03
C ALA A 354 -8.35 35.30 -6.57
N ASN A 355 -8.09 35.16 -5.27
CA ASN A 355 -6.75 35.09 -4.67
C ASN A 355 -6.19 33.66 -4.63
N TRP A 356 -6.81 32.70 -5.32
CA TRP A 356 -6.28 31.35 -5.56
C TRP A 356 -5.65 31.22 -6.96
N LYS A 357 -5.25 32.33 -7.58
CA LYS A 357 -4.30 32.26 -8.70
C LYS A 357 -3.04 31.60 -8.13
N ARG A 358 -2.69 30.39 -8.61
CA ARG A 358 -1.37 29.79 -8.33
C ARG A 358 -0.35 30.86 -8.72
N SER A 359 0.36 31.44 -7.76
CA SER A 359 1.53 32.24 -8.05
C SER A 359 2.57 31.27 -8.62
N LEU A 360 2.59 31.13 -9.95
CA LEU A 360 3.71 30.56 -10.70
C LEU A 360 4.96 31.47 -10.62
N GLU A 361 4.91 32.56 -9.86
CA GLU A 361 5.93 33.61 -9.75
C GLU A 361 7.10 33.32 -8.78
N THR A 362 7.41 32.06 -8.48
CA THR A 362 8.65 31.75 -7.73
C THR A 362 9.44 30.64 -8.36
N LEU A 363 9.91 30.87 -9.59
CA LEU A 363 11.12 30.27 -10.16
C LEU A 363 11.77 31.30 -11.11
N GLU A 364 12.19 32.46 -10.56
CA GLU A 364 13.29 33.20 -11.15
C GLU A 364 14.58 32.47 -10.74
N ASP A 365 15.17 31.73 -11.68
CA ASP A 365 16.56 31.91 -12.11
C ASP A 365 16.96 30.81 -13.10
N GLY A 366 17.08 31.22 -14.38
CA GLY A 366 18.15 30.73 -15.25
C GLY A 366 17.84 29.58 -16.21
N GLU A 367 17.93 29.92 -17.50
CA GLU A 367 18.14 29.06 -18.68
C GLU A 367 16.90 28.36 -19.26
N GLY A 368 16.37 28.98 -20.31
CA GLY A 368 15.23 28.52 -21.08
C GLY A 368 15.55 27.40 -22.08
N VAL A 369 14.47 26.72 -22.46
CA VAL A 369 14.38 25.97 -23.71
C VAL A 369 13.13 26.48 -24.41
N GLU A 370 13.31 27.06 -25.59
CA GLU A 370 12.25 27.54 -26.48
C GLU A 370 11.31 26.38 -26.85
N TYR A 371 10.02 26.56 -26.61
CA TYR A 371 8.95 25.86 -27.32
C TYR A 371 8.14 26.90 -28.07
N GLU A 372 7.95 26.66 -29.36
CA GLU A 372 7.20 27.50 -30.30
C GLU A 372 5.77 27.74 -29.82
N ASP A 373 5.42 29.04 -29.75
CA ASP A 373 4.10 29.69 -29.74
C ASP A 373 2.89 28.84 -29.31
N VAL A 374 2.69 28.73 -28.00
CA VAL A 374 1.36 28.56 -27.40
C VAL A 374 0.96 29.92 -26.85
N ASP A 375 -0.15 30.46 -27.34
CA ASP A 375 -0.69 31.76 -26.97
C ASP A 375 -0.84 31.86 -25.44
N GLU A 376 -0.24 32.88 -24.82
CA GLU A 376 -0.16 33.02 -23.36
C GLU A 376 -1.54 33.20 -22.70
N GLU A 377 -2.64 33.37 -23.45
CA GLU A 377 -4.01 33.31 -22.93
C GLU A 377 -4.59 31.88 -22.88
N GLU A 378 -4.14 30.94 -23.72
CA GLU A 378 -4.64 29.55 -23.75
C GLU A 378 -4.08 28.69 -22.60
N ALA A 379 -2.84 28.95 -22.18
CA ALA A 379 -2.23 28.28 -21.02
C ALA A 379 -2.91 28.60 -19.67
N PHE A 380 -3.77 29.64 -19.63
CA PHE A 380 -4.51 30.09 -18.45
C PHE A 380 -6.02 29.83 -18.51
N SER A 381 -6.48 29.06 -19.50
CA SER A 381 -7.89 28.69 -19.69
C SER A 381 -8.43 27.73 -18.60
N GLN A 382 -9.72 27.91 -18.27
CA GLN A 382 -10.60 27.07 -17.43
C GLN A 382 -10.47 25.56 -17.71
N TYR A 383 -10.08 25.22 -18.94
CA TYR A 383 -9.62 23.91 -19.34
C TYR A 383 -8.41 24.14 -20.24
N PRO A 384 -7.17 23.87 -19.80
CA PRO A 384 -5.96 24.18 -20.58
C PRO A 384 -5.93 23.47 -21.96
N PHE A 385 -6.85 22.52 -22.17
CA PHE A 385 -7.01 21.77 -23.42
C PHE A 385 -8.44 21.84 -24.00
N GLY A 386 -9.32 22.66 -23.43
CA GLY A 386 -10.73 22.83 -23.83
C GLY A 386 -11.72 21.86 -23.19
N THR A 387 -12.97 21.88 -23.64
CA THR A 387 -14.01 20.90 -23.29
C THR A 387 -14.39 20.06 -24.49
N GLU A 388 -14.90 18.86 -24.23
CA GLU A 388 -15.56 18.02 -25.20
C GLU A 388 -17.01 17.78 -24.78
N VAL A 389 -17.93 17.78 -25.75
CA VAL A 389 -19.33 17.48 -25.50
C VAL A 389 -19.54 16.00 -25.84
N ILE A 390 -19.91 15.22 -24.84
CA ILE A 390 -20.25 13.81 -24.97
C ILE A 390 -21.71 13.68 -24.55
N ASP A 391 -22.55 13.23 -25.49
CA ASP A 391 -24.00 13.07 -25.30
C ASP A 391 -24.72 14.33 -24.77
N GLY A 392 -24.30 15.51 -25.23
CA GLY A 392 -24.90 16.79 -24.84
C GLY A 392 -24.44 17.31 -23.47
N GLN A 393 -23.53 16.60 -22.80
CA GLN A 393 -22.92 17.03 -21.54
C GLN A 393 -21.46 17.45 -21.75
N GLU A 394 -21.07 18.54 -21.13
CA GLU A 394 -19.74 19.14 -21.26
C GLU A 394 -18.74 18.49 -20.29
N TYR A 395 -17.65 17.95 -20.83
CA TYR A 395 -16.56 17.31 -20.10
C TYR A 395 -15.23 18.00 -20.37
N PRO A 396 -14.27 17.98 -19.42
CA PRO A 396 -12.90 18.43 -19.65
C PRO A 396 -12.24 17.62 -20.76
N LYS A 397 -11.64 18.30 -21.74
CA LYS A 397 -10.82 17.64 -22.76
C LYS A 397 -9.45 17.29 -22.17
N LEU A 398 -8.98 16.09 -22.45
CA LEU A 398 -7.65 15.64 -22.02
C LEU A 398 -6.53 16.36 -22.79
N PRO A 399 -5.29 16.40 -22.24
CA PRO A 399 -4.14 17.00 -22.91
C PRO A 399 -3.96 16.51 -24.36
N PRO A 400 -3.69 17.39 -25.35
CA PRO A 400 -3.49 17.02 -26.75
C PRO A 400 -2.21 16.20 -26.97
N ASN A 401 -1.26 16.30 -26.03
CA ASN A 401 -0.06 15.48 -25.92
C ASN A 401 -0.30 14.19 -25.11
N LEU A 402 -1.52 13.63 -25.15
CA LEU A 402 -1.81 12.24 -24.79
C LEU A 402 -0.77 11.35 -25.49
N MET A 403 0.32 11.05 -24.79
CA MET A 403 1.34 10.16 -25.30
C MET A 403 0.75 8.76 -25.19
N ALA A 404 0.38 8.20 -26.34
CA ALA A 404 0.38 6.76 -26.47
C ALA A 404 1.84 6.32 -26.29
N TRP A 405 2.17 5.88 -25.08
CA TRP A 405 3.41 5.18 -24.81
C TRP A 405 3.13 3.70 -24.70
#